data_AF-A0A537W897-F1
#
_entry.id   AF-A0A537W897-F1
#
_cell.length_a   1.000
_cell.length_b   1.000
_cell.length_c   1.000
_cell.angle_alpha   90.00
_cell.angle_beta   90.00
_cell.angle_gamma   90.00
#
_symmetry.space_group_name_H-M   'P 1'
#
loop_
_entity.id
_entity.type
_entity.pdbx_description
1 polymer ?
#
loop_
_entity_poly.entity_id
_entity_poly.type
_entity_poly.pdbx_seq_one_letter_code
_entity_poly.pdbx_strand_id
1 'polypeptide(L)'
;MSLSRRPVRPGGQPHRRSARALARPLRVLDSQRPLDPRQDVQRREGQGIGQGRDHLQVPPRRARPAHHGLGADLLSTPTAAVVAVSARTRKSARRQRLEAAINYPIDWLEERSGLVGGLRYFLFRKVPGDSNWFHTLGSATLTAFLVQATTGVILAMYYKPEPKTAYASIQHITNDVTLGWLVRGMHKWGASVFIILLFFHMARVFLFGAYKYPRELNWIVGVLLLVMGMAEGFTGYLLPWDQTSYWATVVGINLNGTVPFLGPYIAQFLRGGAEIGPDTLARFYSIHMLLIPGAIFALIGLHLYLVVRLGVSSPPWSKEAAGADWVEEQVTTNGRSGLTQPAARSSWRRNGGDAE
;
A
#
# COMPACT_ATOMS: atom_id res chain seq x y z
N MET A 1 6.49 -73.32 9.81
CA MET A 1 5.89 -72.91 8.52
C MET A 1 7.00 -72.36 7.63
N SER A 2 7.23 -73.05 6.51
CA SER A 2 8.17 -72.79 5.40
C SER A 2 7.75 -71.50 4.65
N LEU A 3 8.60 -70.64 4.08
CA LEU A 3 9.47 -70.78 2.90
C LEU A 3 10.38 -69.52 2.84
N SER A 4 11.71 -69.59 2.72
CA SER A 4 12.57 -69.93 1.56
C SER A 4 12.78 -68.78 0.55
N ARG A 5 14.03 -68.30 0.51
CA ARG A 5 14.64 -67.40 -0.49
C ARG A 5 14.86 -68.11 -1.83
N ARG A 6 14.84 -67.38 -2.96
CA ARG A 6 15.72 -67.48 -4.17
C ARG A 6 15.20 -66.57 -5.32
N PRO A 7 15.94 -66.33 -6.43
CA PRO A 7 17.15 -65.52 -6.55
C PRO A 7 17.10 -64.57 -7.80
N VAL A 8 18.27 -64.20 -8.34
CA VAL A 8 18.59 -63.04 -9.19
C VAL A 8 18.95 -63.43 -10.66
N ARG A 9 18.62 -62.52 -11.62
CA ARG A 9 19.23 -62.24 -12.98
C ARG A 9 19.03 -63.21 -14.17
N PRO A 10 19.39 -62.85 -15.44
CA PRO A 10 19.56 -61.53 -16.13
C PRO A 10 19.01 -61.48 -17.60
N GLY A 11 19.10 -60.31 -18.26
CA GLY A 11 19.52 -60.22 -19.68
C GLY A 11 18.46 -59.85 -20.75
N GLY A 12 18.75 -58.79 -21.54
CA GLY A 12 18.07 -58.52 -22.82
C GLY A 12 18.08 -57.05 -23.29
N GLN A 13 19.18 -56.60 -23.91
CA GLN A 13 19.22 -55.48 -24.89
C GLN A 13 19.41 -56.08 -26.30
N PRO A 14 19.48 -55.33 -27.43
CA PRO A 14 18.78 -54.11 -27.86
C PRO A 14 18.18 -54.26 -29.30
N HIS A 15 17.33 -53.34 -29.77
CA HIS A 15 17.14 -53.14 -31.22
C HIS A 15 17.15 -51.65 -31.61
N ARG A 16 18.03 -51.35 -32.58
CA ARG A 16 18.28 -50.06 -33.23
C ARG A 16 17.46 -49.92 -34.52
N ARG A 17 17.38 -48.65 -34.97
CA ARG A 17 17.11 -48.09 -36.33
C ARG A 17 15.64 -47.69 -36.57
N SER A 18 15.30 -46.55 -37.18
CA SER A 18 16.08 -45.46 -37.81
C SER A 18 15.21 -44.22 -38.05
N ALA A 19 15.89 -43.09 -38.25
CA ALA A 19 15.42 -41.73 -38.50
C ALA A 19 14.32 -41.54 -39.57
N ARG A 20 13.47 -40.51 -39.36
CA ARG A 20 13.25 -39.45 -40.36
C ARG A 20 12.68 -38.18 -39.75
N ALA A 21 13.33 -37.06 -40.08
CA ALA A 21 12.93 -35.71 -39.74
C ALA A 21 11.79 -35.22 -40.63
N LEU A 22 10.86 -34.45 -40.05
CA LEU A 22 10.03 -33.49 -40.78
C LEU A 22 9.97 -32.19 -39.97
N ALA A 23 10.75 -31.22 -40.44
CA ALA A 23 10.73 -29.84 -40.00
C ALA A 23 9.44 -29.16 -40.46
N ARG A 24 8.84 -28.36 -39.57
CA ARG A 24 7.86 -27.33 -39.93
C ARG A 24 8.40 -25.97 -39.43
N PRO A 25 8.51 -24.95 -40.29
CA PRO A 25 9.10 -23.68 -39.90
C PRO A 25 8.14 -22.83 -39.05
N LEU A 26 8.65 -22.30 -37.94
CA LEU A 26 8.07 -21.21 -37.19
C LEU A 26 8.22 -19.91 -37.99
N ARG A 27 7.11 -19.31 -38.37
CA ARG A 27 7.06 -18.03 -39.08
C ARG A 27 7.22 -16.90 -38.06
N VAL A 28 8.36 -16.24 -38.11
CA VAL A 28 8.67 -14.99 -37.39
C VAL A 28 7.70 -13.91 -37.88
N LEU A 29 6.90 -13.35 -36.97
CA LEU A 29 6.12 -12.14 -37.22
C LEU A 29 7.02 -10.95 -36.90
N ASP A 30 7.53 -10.33 -37.97
CA ASP A 30 8.27 -9.08 -37.96
C ASP A 30 7.29 -7.93 -37.72
N SER A 31 7.30 -7.36 -36.52
CA SER A 31 6.49 -6.19 -36.15
C SER A 31 7.34 -4.92 -36.20
N GLN A 32 7.56 -4.41 -37.41
CA GLN A 32 8.08 -3.07 -37.66
C GLN A 32 7.38 -2.49 -38.90
N ARG A 33 6.34 -1.67 -38.69
CA ARG A 33 5.97 -0.51 -39.54
C ARG A 33 4.84 0.31 -38.89
N PRO A 34 4.87 1.65 -38.93
CA PRO A 34 3.84 2.50 -38.31
C PRO A 34 2.57 2.57 -39.18
N LEU A 35 1.41 2.66 -38.55
CA LEU A 35 0.12 2.89 -39.20
C LEU A 35 -0.02 4.37 -39.60
N ASP A 36 -0.26 4.64 -40.88
CA ASP A 36 -0.55 5.97 -41.44
C ASP A 36 -2.04 6.31 -41.21
N PRO A 37 -2.39 7.40 -40.49
CA PRO A 37 -3.78 7.74 -40.16
C PRO A 37 -4.59 8.39 -41.30
N ARG A 38 -4.05 8.54 -42.52
CA ARG A 38 -4.68 9.39 -43.55
C ARG A 38 -5.51 8.69 -44.64
N GLN A 39 -5.77 7.39 -44.55
CA GLN A 39 -6.51 6.67 -45.61
C GLN A 39 -7.95 6.23 -45.25
N ASP A 40 -8.40 6.43 -44.01
CA ASP A 40 -9.74 5.96 -43.56
C ASP A 40 -10.87 6.99 -43.67
N VAL A 41 -10.58 8.21 -44.13
CA VAL A 41 -11.57 9.30 -44.22
C VAL A 41 -12.26 9.39 -45.59
N GLN A 42 -11.74 8.72 -46.63
CA GLN A 42 -12.28 8.83 -48.00
C GLN A 42 -13.10 7.62 -48.47
N ARG A 43 -13.36 6.64 -47.58
CA ARG A 43 -14.10 5.41 -47.91
C ARG A 43 -15.51 5.34 -47.30
N ARG A 44 -16.06 6.47 -46.83
CA ARG A 44 -17.42 6.56 -46.26
C ARG A 44 -18.40 7.43 -47.06
N GLU A 45 -17.98 7.97 -48.20
CA GLU A 45 -18.87 8.69 -49.12
C GLU A 45 -19.03 7.89 -50.40
N GLY A 46 -20.11 7.12 -50.48
CA GLY A 46 -20.50 6.45 -51.72
C GLY A 46 -21.04 5.05 -51.48
N GLN A 47 -22.29 4.97 -51.02
CA GLN A 47 -23.26 3.94 -51.43
C GLN A 47 -24.60 4.20 -50.72
N GLY A 48 -25.56 4.75 -51.45
CA GLY A 48 -26.97 4.62 -51.12
C GLY A 48 -27.54 3.36 -51.79
N ILE A 49 -28.56 2.76 -51.16
CA ILE A 49 -29.77 2.11 -51.74
C ILE A 49 -30.64 1.68 -50.54
N GLY A 50 -31.96 1.91 -50.64
CA GLY A 50 -32.91 1.86 -49.52
C GLY A 50 -33.85 0.64 -49.46
N GLN A 51 -34.66 0.65 -48.39
CA GLN A 51 -35.91 -0.08 -48.07
C GLN A 51 -36.05 0.03 -46.53
N GLY A 52 -37.14 0.34 -45.83
CA GLY A 52 -38.54 0.69 -46.09
C GLY A 52 -39.32 0.42 -44.78
N ARG A 53 -40.23 1.34 -44.38
CA ARG A 53 -41.29 1.22 -43.33
C ARG A 53 -40.81 1.20 -41.85
N ASP A 54 -41.38 1.88 -40.84
CA ASP A 54 -42.71 2.44 -40.59
C ASP A 54 -42.69 3.66 -39.63
N HIS A 55 -43.65 4.55 -39.84
CA HIS A 55 -44.38 5.47 -38.94
C HIS A 55 -43.81 5.87 -37.55
N LEU A 56 -43.49 7.17 -37.40
CA LEU A 56 -43.95 7.97 -36.24
C LEU A 56 -43.88 9.48 -36.56
N GLN A 57 -45.02 10.15 -36.40
CA GLN A 57 -45.29 11.55 -36.73
C GLN A 57 -44.71 12.53 -35.71
N VAL A 58 -44.12 13.64 -36.18
CA VAL A 58 -43.93 14.89 -35.42
C VAL A 58 -44.26 16.07 -36.36
N PRO A 59 -45.09 17.06 -35.96
CA PRO A 59 -45.51 18.15 -36.84
C PRO A 59 -44.49 19.30 -36.89
N PRO A 60 -44.54 20.18 -37.93
CA PRO A 60 -43.53 21.21 -38.14
C PRO A 60 -43.81 22.49 -37.32
N ARG A 61 -42.76 23.11 -36.77
CA ARG A 61 -42.81 24.47 -36.22
C ARG A 61 -42.83 25.49 -37.37
N ARG A 62 -43.93 26.25 -37.46
CA ARG A 62 -44.11 27.42 -38.33
C ARG A 62 -43.15 28.56 -37.97
N ALA A 63 -42.74 29.29 -38.99
CA ALA A 63 -41.96 30.51 -38.90
C ALA A 63 -42.83 31.78 -38.74
N ARG A 64 -42.30 32.73 -37.96
CA ARG A 64 -42.42 34.22 -38.03
C ARG A 64 -43.80 34.86 -37.71
N PRO A 65 -43.88 36.15 -37.27
CA PRO A 65 -43.04 37.27 -37.71
C PRO A 65 -42.58 38.31 -36.67
N ALA A 66 -41.76 39.22 -37.19
CA ALA A 66 -41.20 40.40 -36.57
C ALA A 66 -42.26 41.49 -36.33
N HIS A 67 -42.04 42.31 -35.30
CA HIS A 67 -42.62 43.64 -35.19
C HIS A 67 -41.52 44.68 -34.97
N HIS A 68 -41.46 45.63 -35.90
CA HIS A 68 -40.81 46.92 -35.76
C HIS A 68 -41.71 47.87 -34.95
N GLY A 69 -41.09 48.67 -34.08
CA GLY A 69 -41.69 49.80 -33.39
C GLY A 69 -40.58 50.73 -32.89
N LEU A 70 -40.52 51.91 -33.49
CA LEU A 70 -39.50 52.96 -33.36
C LEU A 70 -39.49 53.66 -31.99
N GLY A 71 -38.33 54.17 -31.56
CA GLY A 71 -38.26 55.15 -30.47
C GLY A 71 -36.85 55.42 -29.92
N ALA A 72 -36.09 56.26 -30.63
CA ALA A 72 -35.11 57.25 -30.16
C ALA A 72 -34.06 56.90 -29.08
N ASP A 73 -32.80 56.94 -29.53
CA ASP A 73 -31.63 57.61 -28.93
C ASP A 73 -31.47 57.62 -27.40
N LEU A 74 -30.45 56.90 -26.92
CA LEU A 74 -29.50 57.36 -25.90
C LEU A 74 -28.27 56.42 -25.90
N LEU A 75 -27.25 56.80 -26.66
CA LEU A 75 -25.89 56.31 -26.47
C LEU A 75 -25.30 56.97 -25.22
N SER A 76 -25.11 56.23 -24.13
CA SER A 76 -24.00 56.48 -23.20
C SER A 76 -23.83 55.37 -22.17
N THR A 77 -22.63 54.76 -22.19
CA THR A 77 -21.93 53.99 -21.13
C THR A 77 -22.19 52.48 -20.95
N PRO A 78 -21.24 51.61 -21.38
CA PRO A 78 -21.10 50.27 -20.85
C PRO A 78 -19.98 50.27 -19.78
N THR A 79 -20.23 50.85 -18.60
CA THR A 79 -19.23 50.84 -17.51
C THR A 79 -19.73 50.32 -16.16
N ALA A 80 -21.01 49.96 -16.03
CA ALA A 80 -21.56 49.52 -14.75
C ALA A 80 -21.58 47.98 -14.54
N ALA A 81 -21.47 47.17 -15.60
CA ALA A 81 -21.73 45.73 -15.50
C ALA A 81 -20.48 44.84 -15.22
N VAL A 82 -19.27 45.40 -15.18
CA VAL A 82 -18.02 44.62 -14.98
C VAL A 82 -17.49 44.65 -13.53
N VAL A 83 -18.12 45.41 -12.62
CA VAL A 83 -17.59 45.57 -11.24
C VAL A 83 -18.26 44.66 -10.20
N ALA A 84 -19.32 43.93 -10.54
CA ALA A 84 -20.09 43.15 -9.56
C ALA A 84 -19.65 41.67 -9.42
N VAL A 85 -18.34 41.39 -9.39
CA VAL A 85 -17.81 40.08 -8.95
C VAL A 85 -16.62 40.29 -8.01
N SER A 86 -16.87 40.85 -6.82
CA SER A 86 -15.96 40.68 -5.68
C SER A 86 -16.59 41.10 -4.34
N ALA A 87 -17.79 40.60 -4.03
CA ALA A 87 -18.30 40.68 -2.66
C ALA A 87 -17.73 39.51 -1.83
N ARG A 88 -16.41 39.51 -1.60
CA ARG A 88 -15.78 38.62 -0.62
C ARG A 88 -16.20 39.11 0.76
N THR A 89 -17.05 38.37 1.46
CA THR A 89 -17.52 38.67 2.81
C THR A 89 -16.33 38.90 3.74
N ARG A 90 -16.05 40.16 4.12
CA ARG A 90 -14.99 40.48 5.10
C ARG A 90 -15.44 39.94 6.47
N LYS A 91 -14.73 38.92 7.00
CA LYS A 91 -14.89 38.48 8.39
C LYS A 91 -14.70 39.68 9.34
N SER A 92 -15.48 39.75 10.42
CA SER A 92 -15.37 40.85 11.40
C SER A 92 -13.98 40.88 12.06
N ALA A 93 -13.46 42.07 12.36
CA ALA A 93 -12.13 42.25 12.97
C ALA A 93 -11.98 41.52 14.32
N ARG A 94 -13.08 41.41 15.09
CA ARG A 94 -13.12 40.62 16.33
C ARG A 94 -12.90 39.14 16.08
N ARG A 95 -13.52 38.59 15.03
CA ARG A 95 -13.36 37.19 14.65
C ARG A 95 -11.93 36.92 14.16
N GLN A 96 -11.32 37.86 13.44
CA GLN A 96 -9.92 37.75 12.99
C GLN A 96 -8.94 37.72 14.18
N ARG A 97 -9.13 38.58 15.19
CA ARG A 97 -8.31 38.58 16.41
C ARG A 97 -8.48 37.30 17.23
N LEU A 98 -9.71 36.79 17.30
CA LEU A 98 -9.99 35.53 17.98
C LEU A 98 -9.35 34.33 17.25
N GLU A 99 -9.46 34.29 15.92
CA GLU A 99 -8.83 33.27 15.07
C GLU A 99 -7.30 33.31 15.22
N ALA A 100 -6.69 34.50 15.24
CA ALA A 100 -5.25 34.67 15.46
C ALA A 100 -4.79 34.20 16.85
N ALA A 101 -5.54 34.52 17.91
CA ALA A 101 -5.21 34.09 19.27
C ALA A 101 -5.34 32.57 19.45
N ILE A 102 -6.34 31.95 18.83
CA ILE A 102 -6.57 30.50 18.88
C ILE A 102 -5.52 29.75 18.06
N ASN A 103 -5.11 30.28 16.91
CA ASN A 103 -4.12 29.64 16.04
C ASN A 103 -2.67 29.93 16.46
N TYR A 104 -2.41 30.94 17.29
CA TYR A 104 -1.06 31.29 17.72
C TYR A 104 -0.21 30.10 18.22
N PRO A 105 -0.72 29.16 19.05
CA PRO A 105 0.05 27.98 19.45
C PRO A 105 0.34 27.03 18.28
N ILE A 106 -0.58 26.92 17.32
CA ILE A 106 -0.44 26.09 16.12
C ILE A 106 0.59 26.71 15.17
N ASP A 107 0.54 28.03 14.98
CA ASP A 107 1.47 28.79 14.14
C ASP A 107 2.88 28.79 14.77
N TRP A 108 2.98 28.92 16.10
CA TRP A 108 4.22 28.78 16.85
C TRP A 108 4.86 27.40 16.70
N LEU A 109 4.03 26.35 16.68
CA LEU A 109 4.46 24.97 16.49
C LEU A 109 4.87 24.72 15.04
N GLU A 110 4.10 25.23 14.09
CA GLU A 110 4.39 25.12 12.65
C GLU A 110 5.71 25.81 12.31
N GLU A 111 5.94 27.03 12.81
CA GLU A 111 7.18 27.79 12.59
C GLU A 111 8.42 27.04 13.09
N ARG A 112 8.31 26.33 14.21
CA ARG A 112 9.44 25.61 14.83
C ARG A 112 9.66 24.20 14.30
N SER A 113 8.59 23.51 13.97
CA SER A 113 8.62 22.07 13.74
C SER A 113 8.19 21.66 12.33
N GLY A 114 7.42 22.49 11.63
CA GLY A 114 6.78 22.14 10.35
C GLY A 114 5.82 20.94 10.44
N LEU A 115 5.48 20.48 11.65
CA LEU A 115 4.70 19.25 11.87
C LEU A 115 3.27 19.38 11.35
N VAL A 116 2.67 20.56 11.44
CA VAL A 116 1.28 20.78 10.99
C VAL A 116 1.24 20.75 9.46
N GLY A 117 2.21 21.35 8.79
CA GLY A 117 2.41 21.27 7.35
C GLY A 117 2.65 19.84 6.88
N GLY A 118 3.55 19.10 7.54
CA GLY A 118 3.83 17.70 7.24
C GLY A 118 2.60 16.79 7.42
N LEU A 119 1.85 16.97 8.51
CA LEU A 119 0.61 16.22 8.75
C LEU A 119 -0.48 16.57 7.74
N ARG A 120 -0.63 17.85 7.38
CA ARG A 120 -1.56 18.26 6.32
C ARG A 120 -1.19 17.65 4.98
N TYR A 121 0.09 17.63 4.63
CA TYR A 121 0.58 16.97 3.42
C TYR A 121 0.25 15.47 3.42
N PHE A 122 0.45 14.80 4.56
CA PHE A 122 0.10 13.40 4.74
C PHE A 122 -1.40 13.13 4.56
N LEU A 123 -2.25 13.91 5.23
CA LEU A 123 -3.70 13.70 5.26
C LEU A 123 -4.41 14.10 3.95
N PHE A 124 -3.97 15.18 3.31
CA PHE A 124 -4.63 15.78 2.14
C PHE A 124 -3.93 15.48 0.82
N ARG A 125 -3.10 14.43 0.76
CA ARG A 125 -2.51 13.98 -0.49
C ARG A 125 -3.60 13.56 -1.49
N LYS A 126 -3.35 13.82 -2.77
CA LYS A 126 -4.20 13.31 -3.84
C LYS A 126 -3.99 11.79 -3.96
N VAL A 127 -5.09 11.06 -4.05
CA VAL A 127 -5.12 9.61 -4.24
C VAL A 127 -5.74 9.34 -5.61
N PRO A 128 -5.26 8.34 -6.38
CA PRO A 128 -5.86 8.00 -7.66
C PRO A 128 -7.37 7.76 -7.54
N GLY A 129 -8.15 8.36 -8.44
CA GLY A 129 -9.62 8.32 -8.38
C GLY A 129 -10.22 6.93 -8.63
N ASP A 130 -9.43 6.00 -9.16
CA ASP A 130 -9.79 4.60 -9.42
C ASP A 130 -9.42 3.65 -8.26
N SER A 131 -9.08 4.20 -7.10
CA SER A 131 -8.83 3.42 -5.88
C SER A 131 -10.09 2.67 -5.43
N ASN A 132 -9.91 1.41 -5.06
CA ASN A 132 -10.98 0.54 -4.56
C ASN A 132 -10.76 0.16 -3.08
N TRP A 133 -11.69 -0.61 -2.51
CA TRP A 133 -11.61 -1.09 -1.13
C TRP A 133 -10.34 -1.86 -0.79
N PHE A 134 -9.68 -2.54 -1.74
CA PHE A 134 -8.42 -3.24 -1.45
C PHE A 134 -7.26 -2.30 -1.08
N HIS A 135 -7.38 -1.00 -1.36
CA HIS A 135 -6.39 0.00 -0.95
C HIS A 135 -6.48 0.34 0.54
N THR A 136 -7.58 0.00 1.23
CA THR A 136 -7.73 0.22 2.67
C THR A 136 -7.09 -0.89 3.50
N LEU A 137 -6.64 -2.00 2.90
CA LEU A 137 -6.03 -3.11 3.64
C LEU A 137 -4.79 -2.68 4.43
N GLY A 138 -4.01 -1.73 3.90
CA GLY A 138 -2.84 -1.19 4.62
C GLY A 138 -3.24 -0.43 5.90
N SER A 139 -4.23 0.47 5.80
CA SER A 139 -4.72 1.21 6.97
C SER A 139 -5.49 0.31 7.94
N ALA A 140 -6.25 -0.68 7.45
CA ALA A 140 -6.89 -1.67 8.30
C ALA A 140 -5.88 -2.50 9.09
N THR A 141 -4.77 -2.91 8.46
CA THR A 141 -3.67 -3.63 9.12
C THR A 141 -3.01 -2.76 10.20
N LEU A 142 -2.75 -1.48 9.89
CA LEU A 142 -2.23 -0.51 10.86
C LEU A 142 -3.17 -0.33 12.05
N THR A 143 -4.46 -0.16 11.81
CA THR A 143 -5.46 -0.05 12.88
C THR A 143 -5.50 -1.31 13.75
N ALA A 144 -5.47 -2.50 13.13
CA ALA A 144 -5.42 -3.76 13.89
C ALA A 144 -4.16 -3.83 14.77
N PHE A 145 -3.00 -3.43 14.25
CA PHE A 145 -1.76 -3.34 15.04
C PHE A 145 -1.87 -2.34 16.20
N LEU A 146 -2.44 -1.15 15.98
CA LEU A 146 -2.64 -0.17 17.06
C LEU A 146 -3.58 -0.70 18.15
N VAL A 147 -4.61 -1.45 17.78
CA VAL A 147 -5.47 -2.15 18.74
C VAL A 147 -4.67 -3.19 19.52
N GLN A 148 -3.81 -3.97 18.86
CA GLN A 148 -2.93 -4.94 19.54
C GLN A 148 -1.97 -4.26 20.51
N ALA A 149 -1.28 -3.20 20.09
CA ALA A 149 -0.37 -2.45 20.95
C ALA A 149 -1.09 -1.87 22.18
N THR A 150 -2.25 -1.25 21.98
CA THR A 150 -3.04 -0.65 23.07
C THR A 150 -3.53 -1.72 24.04
N THR A 151 -4.15 -2.79 23.54
CA THR A 151 -4.66 -3.88 24.38
C THR A 151 -3.53 -4.63 25.08
N GLY A 152 -2.38 -4.81 24.41
CA GLY A 152 -1.18 -5.44 24.98
C GLY A 152 -0.62 -4.65 26.16
N VAL A 153 -0.51 -3.32 26.03
CA VAL A 153 -0.10 -2.44 27.14
C VAL A 153 -1.03 -2.55 28.33
N ILE A 154 -2.36 -2.61 28.11
CA ILE A 154 -3.33 -2.79 29.19
C ILE A 154 -3.15 -4.16 29.87
N LEU A 155 -3.02 -5.23 29.08
CA LEU A 155 -2.82 -6.59 29.62
C LEU A 155 -1.52 -6.71 30.41
N ALA A 156 -0.46 -6.04 29.97
CA ALA A 156 0.84 -6.01 30.64
C ALA A 156 0.79 -5.39 32.05
N MET A 157 -0.21 -4.56 32.37
CA MET A 157 -0.39 -4.03 33.72
C MET A 157 -0.86 -5.08 34.74
N TYR A 158 -1.41 -6.21 34.27
CA TYR A 158 -1.96 -7.28 35.13
C TYR A 158 -1.22 -8.61 34.97
N TYR A 159 -0.59 -8.85 33.82
CA TYR A 159 0.09 -10.10 33.52
C TYR A 159 1.37 -10.28 34.33
N LYS A 160 1.60 -11.51 34.83
CA LYS A 160 2.81 -11.86 35.59
C LYS A 160 3.69 -12.82 34.78
N PRO A 161 4.86 -12.39 34.26
CA PRO A 161 5.74 -13.20 33.41
C PRO A 161 6.57 -14.23 34.21
N GLU A 162 5.92 -15.03 35.05
CA GLU A 162 6.55 -16.12 35.82
C GLU A 162 5.79 -17.44 35.61
N PRO A 163 6.47 -18.57 35.29
CA PRO A 163 5.83 -19.86 35.00
C PRO A 163 4.77 -20.30 36.02
N LYS A 164 4.99 -20.04 37.32
CA LYS A 164 4.07 -20.44 38.40
C LYS A 164 2.79 -19.61 38.43
N THR A 165 2.83 -18.38 37.93
CA THR A 165 1.71 -17.42 38.05
C THR A 165 1.16 -16.91 36.72
N ALA A 166 1.84 -17.15 35.60
CA ALA A 166 1.48 -16.62 34.30
C ALA A 166 0.06 -17.03 33.88
N TYR A 167 -0.23 -18.33 33.91
CA TYR A 167 -1.54 -18.85 33.57
C TYR A 167 -2.64 -18.32 34.52
N ALA A 168 -2.38 -18.33 35.83
CA ALA A 168 -3.30 -17.80 36.84
C ALA A 168 -3.58 -16.30 36.64
N SER A 169 -2.57 -15.50 36.26
CA SER A 169 -2.73 -14.08 35.98
C SER A 169 -3.66 -13.83 34.78
N ILE A 170 -3.62 -14.71 33.76
CA ILE A 170 -4.53 -14.64 32.62
C ILE A 170 -5.97 -15.02 33.02
N GLN A 171 -6.13 -16.02 33.88
CA GLN A 171 -7.45 -16.36 34.42
C GLN A 171 -8.02 -15.19 35.23
N HIS A 172 -7.21 -14.55 36.06
CA HIS A 172 -7.60 -13.36 36.81
C HIS A 172 -8.02 -12.20 35.90
N ILE A 173 -7.23 -11.89 34.85
CA ILE A 173 -7.60 -10.90 33.84
C ILE A 173 -8.95 -11.24 33.19
N THR A 174 -9.20 -12.52 32.91
CA THR A 174 -10.42 -12.93 32.21
C THR A 174 -11.65 -12.85 33.11
N ASN A 175 -11.53 -13.29 34.36
CA ASN A 175 -12.69 -13.56 35.21
C ASN A 175 -12.97 -12.44 36.23
N ASP A 176 -11.93 -11.75 36.70
CA ASP A 176 -12.04 -10.86 37.86
C ASP A 176 -11.86 -9.38 37.51
N VAL A 177 -11.06 -9.07 36.48
CA VAL A 177 -10.83 -7.68 36.05
C VAL A 177 -12.02 -7.16 35.24
N THR A 178 -12.52 -5.97 35.58
CA THR A 178 -13.62 -5.31 34.86
C THR A 178 -13.27 -5.13 33.38
N LEU A 179 -14.09 -5.70 32.49
CA LEU A 179 -13.86 -5.77 31.04
C LEU A 179 -12.55 -6.47 30.60
N GLY A 180 -11.87 -7.19 31.50
CA GLY A 180 -10.62 -7.86 31.18
C GLY A 180 -10.81 -9.00 30.16
N TRP A 181 -11.93 -9.72 30.20
CA TRP A 181 -12.31 -10.68 29.15
C TRP A 181 -12.41 -10.03 27.76
N LEU A 182 -12.90 -8.79 27.67
CA LEU A 182 -13.07 -8.07 26.41
C LEU A 182 -11.71 -7.63 25.88
N VAL A 183 -10.87 -6.99 26.71
CA VAL A 183 -9.52 -6.56 26.31
C VAL A 183 -8.67 -7.75 25.89
N ARG A 184 -8.71 -8.84 26.67
CA ARG A 184 -8.03 -10.09 26.31
C ARG A 184 -8.58 -10.70 25.03
N GLY A 185 -9.90 -10.68 24.85
CA GLY A 185 -10.56 -11.15 23.64
C GLY A 185 -10.14 -10.33 22.41
N MET A 186 -10.13 -9.00 22.51
CA MET A 186 -9.65 -8.10 21.46
C MET A 186 -8.18 -8.34 21.11
N HIS A 187 -7.34 -8.63 22.10
CA HIS A 187 -5.94 -8.96 21.84
C HIS A 187 -5.83 -10.32 21.12
N LYS A 188 -6.40 -11.38 21.69
CA LYS A 188 -6.32 -12.74 21.10
C LYS A 188 -6.92 -12.83 19.69
N TRP A 189 -8.15 -12.36 19.50
CA TRP A 189 -8.84 -12.42 18.21
C TRP A 189 -8.35 -11.34 17.26
N GLY A 190 -8.02 -10.16 17.77
CA GLY A 190 -7.46 -9.08 16.97
C GLY A 190 -6.09 -9.42 16.40
N ALA A 191 -5.28 -10.24 17.08
CA ALA A 191 -4.03 -10.78 16.51
C ALA A 191 -4.31 -11.63 15.26
N SER A 192 -5.37 -12.46 15.28
CA SER A 192 -5.77 -13.23 14.09
C SER A 192 -6.21 -12.32 12.94
N VAL A 193 -7.02 -11.30 13.25
CA VAL A 193 -7.44 -10.28 12.26
C VAL A 193 -6.24 -9.54 11.69
N PHE A 194 -5.29 -9.13 12.53
CA PHE A 194 -4.06 -8.45 12.12
C PHE A 194 -3.26 -9.30 11.11
N ILE A 195 -3.01 -10.58 11.42
CA ILE A 195 -2.27 -11.48 10.53
C ILE A 195 -3.02 -11.70 9.21
N ILE A 196 -4.33 -11.92 9.24
CA ILE A 196 -5.15 -12.09 8.02
C ILE A 196 -5.07 -10.85 7.13
N LEU A 197 -5.23 -9.66 7.72
CA LEU A 197 -5.15 -8.39 6.99
C LEU A 197 -3.75 -8.16 6.42
N LEU A 198 -2.70 -8.52 7.16
CA LEU A 198 -1.32 -8.44 6.71
C LEU A 198 -1.09 -9.32 5.46
N PHE A 199 -1.58 -10.56 5.47
CA PHE A 199 -1.52 -11.43 4.28
C PHE A 199 -2.33 -10.89 3.10
N PHE A 200 -3.55 -10.39 3.33
CA PHE A 200 -4.35 -9.80 2.25
C PHE A 200 -3.72 -8.52 1.69
N HIS A 201 -3.10 -7.70 2.55
CA HIS A 201 -2.37 -6.53 2.12
C HIS A 201 -1.18 -6.92 1.22
N MET A 202 -0.41 -7.93 1.62
CA MET A 202 0.69 -8.48 0.82
C MET A 202 0.20 -9.05 -0.52
N ALA A 203 -0.88 -9.83 -0.51
CA ALA A 203 -1.48 -10.38 -1.72
C ALA A 203 -1.93 -9.28 -2.68
N ARG A 204 -2.58 -8.22 -2.18
CA ARG A 204 -2.96 -7.06 -3.00
C ARG A 204 -1.73 -6.42 -3.64
N VAL A 205 -0.69 -6.14 -2.86
CA VAL A 205 0.52 -5.47 -3.37
C VAL A 205 1.20 -6.31 -4.45
N PHE A 206 1.23 -7.63 -4.28
CA PHE A 206 1.76 -8.56 -5.26
C PHE A 206 0.91 -8.61 -6.54
N LEU A 207 -0.40 -8.88 -6.41
CA LEU A 207 -1.32 -9.01 -7.54
C LEU A 207 -1.45 -7.72 -8.34
N PHE A 208 -1.33 -6.57 -7.67
CA PHE A 208 -1.47 -5.26 -8.33
C PHE A 208 -0.14 -4.76 -8.90
N GLY A 209 0.96 -5.52 -8.74
CA GLY A 209 2.29 -5.12 -9.19
C GLY A 209 2.80 -3.86 -8.49
N ALA A 210 2.27 -3.53 -7.31
CA ALA A 210 2.55 -2.29 -6.59
C ALA A 210 3.98 -2.22 -6.04
N TYR A 211 4.68 -3.36 -5.96
CA TYR A 211 6.08 -3.50 -5.55
C TYR A 211 7.09 -3.11 -6.64
N LYS A 212 6.66 -2.97 -7.90
CA LYS A 212 7.54 -2.63 -9.02
C LYS A 212 8.09 -1.20 -8.87
N TYR A 213 9.13 -0.88 -9.65
CA TYR A 213 9.75 0.43 -9.72
C TYR A 213 8.72 1.57 -9.66
N PRO A 214 8.91 2.59 -8.80
CA PRO A 214 10.06 2.85 -7.91
C PRO A 214 9.87 2.37 -6.45
N ARG A 215 9.02 1.37 -6.19
CA ARG A 215 8.53 0.98 -4.85
C ARG A 215 9.16 -0.30 -4.29
N GLU A 216 10.29 -0.75 -4.82
CA GLU A 216 10.97 -1.98 -4.40
C GLU A 216 11.39 -1.93 -2.93
N LEU A 217 11.92 -0.79 -2.48
CA LEU A 217 12.31 -0.60 -1.08
C LEU A 217 11.09 -0.69 -0.15
N ASN A 218 9.96 -0.12 -0.57
CA ASN A 218 8.73 -0.19 0.22
C ASN A 218 8.22 -1.64 0.35
N TRP A 219 8.40 -2.45 -0.70
CA TRP A 219 8.10 -3.88 -0.67
C TRP A 219 9.03 -4.65 0.27
N ILE A 220 10.34 -4.40 0.24
CA ILE A 220 11.29 -5.04 1.17
C ILE A 220 10.90 -4.73 2.62
N VAL A 221 10.60 -3.47 2.93
CA VAL A 221 10.10 -3.08 4.26
C VAL A 221 8.79 -3.80 4.60
N GLY A 222 7.88 -3.94 3.63
CA GLY A 222 6.63 -4.72 3.80
C GLY A 222 6.87 -6.20 4.10
N VAL A 223 7.85 -6.84 3.46
CA VAL A 223 8.25 -8.23 3.75
C VAL A 223 8.85 -8.34 5.15
N LEU A 224 9.68 -7.38 5.57
CA LEU A 224 10.20 -7.34 6.94
C LEU A 224 9.08 -7.18 7.96
N LEU A 225 8.09 -6.33 7.68
CA LEU A 225 6.89 -6.19 8.51
C LEU A 225 6.06 -7.48 8.57
N LEU A 226 5.96 -8.23 7.46
CA LEU A 226 5.32 -9.55 7.47
C LEU A 226 6.04 -10.51 8.41
N VAL A 227 7.37 -10.62 8.31
CA VAL A 227 8.17 -11.49 9.17
C VAL A 227 8.06 -11.07 10.64
N MET A 228 8.17 -9.78 10.94
CA MET A 228 8.01 -9.26 12.29
C MET A 228 6.60 -9.47 12.84
N GLY A 229 5.55 -9.28 12.02
CA GLY A 229 4.17 -9.55 12.42
C GLY A 229 3.93 -11.02 12.75
N MET A 230 4.51 -11.94 11.96
CA MET A 230 4.46 -13.38 12.26
C MET A 230 5.22 -13.72 13.54
N ALA A 231 6.39 -13.12 13.75
CA ALA A 231 7.17 -13.30 14.98
C ALA A 231 6.41 -12.77 16.20
N GLU A 232 5.73 -11.63 16.09
CA GLU A 232 4.90 -11.02 17.13
C GLU A 232 3.75 -11.94 17.54
N GLY A 233 3.03 -12.50 16.56
CA GLY A 233 1.95 -13.46 16.82
C GLY A 233 2.47 -14.73 17.50
N PHE A 234 3.65 -15.21 17.10
CA PHE A 234 4.28 -16.38 17.71
C PHE A 234 4.71 -16.11 19.16
N THR A 235 5.42 -15.02 19.44
CA THR A 235 5.92 -14.73 20.80
C THR A 235 4.78 -14.47 21.79
N GLY A 236 3.71 -13.82 21.36
CA GLY A 236 2.51 -13.62 22.19
C GLY A 236 1.79 -14.93 22.51
N TYR A 237 1.81 -15.89 21.59
CA TYR A 237 1.25 -17.22 21.79
C TYR A 237 1.95 -18.01 22.90
N LEU A 238 3.19 -17.67 23.25
CA LEU A 238 3.96 -18.37 24.29
C LEU A 238 3.62 -17.90 25.71
N LEU A 239 3.10 -16.68 25.85
CA LEU A 239 2.93 -16.02 27.15
C LEU A 239 1.87 -16.65 28.07
N PRO A 240 0.80 -17.31 27.57
CA PRO A 240 -0.15 -17.94 28.47
C PRO A 240 0.40 -19.05 29.34
N TRP A 241 1.52 -19.65 28.91
CA TRP A 241 2.23 -20.69 29.65
C TRP A 241 1.35 -21.90 30.02
N ASP A 242 0.41 -22.24 29.13
CA ASP A 242 -0.31 -23.51 29.16
C ASP A 242 0.52 -24.61 28.44
N GLN A 243 0.00 -25.83 28.40
CA GLN A 243 0.72 -26.96 27.76
C GLN A 243 1.08 -26.67 26.31
N THR A 244 0.16 -26.08 25.55
CA THR A 244 0.40 -25.78 24.14
C THR A 244 1.46 -24.70 23.98
N SER A 245 1.42 -23.64 24.78
CA SER A 245 2.42 -22.56 24.81
C SER A 245 3.82 -23.08 25.17
N TYR A 246 3.90 -23.96 26.17
CA TYR A 246 5.16 -24.56 26.62
C TYR A 246 5.81 -25.39 25.51
N TRP A 247 5.06 -26.30 24.88
CA TRP A 247 5.59 -27.12 23.79
C TRP A 247 5.90 -26.30 22.53
N ALA A 248 5.10 -25.28 22.23
CA ALA A 248 5.43 -24.33 21.17
C ALA A 248 6.75 -23.60 21.44
N THR A 249 7.03 -23.25 22.70
CA THR A 249 8.31 -22.66 23.12
C THR A 249 9.47 -23.61 22.88
N VAL A 250 9.34 -24.88 23.28
CA VAL A 250 10.35 -25.92 23.03
C VAL A 250 10.65 -26.03 21.53
N VAL A 251 9.62 -26.15 20.69
CA VAL A 251 9.77 -26.26 19.23
C VAL A 251 10.40 -24.99 18.65
N GLY A 252 9.96 -23.80 19.07
CA GLY A 252 10.50 -22.54 18.57
C GLY A 252 11.98 -22.36 18.89
N ILE A 253 12.41 -22.68 20.11
CA ILE A 253 13.83 -22.62 20.51
C ILE A 253 14.65 -23.62 19.69
N ASN A 254 14.17 -24.87 19.57
CA ASN A 254 14.89 -25.92 18.85
C ASN A 254 15.02 -25.61 17.35
N LEU A 255 13.98 -25.03 16.73
CA LEU A 255 14.02 -24.60 15.33
C LEU A 255 15.11 -23.54 15.11
N ASN A 256 15.18 -22.52 15.97
CA ASN A 256 16.26 -21.54 15.90
C ASN A 256 17.65 -22.16 16.10
N GLY A 257 17.74 -23.24 16.90
CA GLY A 257 18.96 -24.02 17.10
C GLY A 257 19.51 -24.70 15.85
N THR A 258 18.68 -24.91 14.82
CA THR A 258 19.09 -25.56 13.57
C THR A 258 19.85 -24.63 12.60
N VAL A 259 19.85 -23.32 12.85
CA VAL A 259 20.56 -22.36 12.00
C VAL A 259 22.07 -22.60 12.09
N PRO A 260 22.79 -22.76 10.96
CA PRO A 260 24.24 -22.98 10.98
C PRO A 260 24.98 -21.84 11.69
N PHE A 261 26.03 -22.19 12.44
CA PHE A 261 26.92 -21.30 13.20
C PHE A 261 26.25 -20.52 14.36
N LEU A 262 25.20 -19.75 14.08
CA LEU A 262 24.54 -18.88 15.06
C LEU A 262 23.42 -19.57 15.85
N GLY A 263 22.84 -20.66 15.32
CA GLY A 263 21.68 -21.32 15.91
C GLY A 263 21.86 -21.75 17.37
N PRO A 264 22.96 -22.41 17.75
CA PRO A 264 23.20 -22.80 19.14
C PRO A 264 23.23 -21.60 20.11
N TYR A 265 23.84 -20.48 19.70
CA TYR A 265 23.88 -19.26 20.50
C TYR A 265 22.50 -18.61 20.64
N ILE A 266 21.72 -18.56 19.55
CA ILE A 266 20.35 -18.03 19.56
C ILE A 266 19.47 -18.91 20.46
N ALA A 267 19.54 -20.23 20.32
CA ALA A 267 18.75 -21.15 21.15
C ALA A 267 19.11 -21.05 22.63
N GLN A 268 20.40 -20.95 22.96
CA GLN A 268 20.85 -20.73 24.34
C GLN A 268 20.37 -19.38 24.88
N PHE A 269 20.44 -18.32 24.07
CA PHE A 269 19.91 -17.00 24.42
C PHE A 269 18.39 -17.02 24.62
N LEU A 270 17.61 -17.70 23.78
CA LEU A 270 16.16 -17.77 23.95
C LEU A 270 15.76 -18.63 25.15
N ARG A 271 16.51 -19.71 25.43
CA ARG A 271 16.27 -20.58 26.58
C ARG A 271 16.56 -19.86 27.90
N GLY A 272 17.67 -19.14 27.99
CA GLY A 272 18.03 -18.36 29.17
C GLY A 272 18.57 -19.15 30.37
N GLY A 273 18.60 -20.48 30.32
CA GLY A 273 19.23 -21.34 31.32
C GLY A 273 19.48 -22.74 30.76
N ALA A 274 19.82 -23.70 31.64
CA ALA A 274 19.97 -25.10 31.26
C ALA A 274 18.65 -25.70 30.74
N GLU A 275 17.55 -25.32 31.40
CA GLU A 275 16.18 -25.77 31.13
C GLU A 275 15.26 -24.59 30.80
N ILE A 276 14.11 -24.89 30.21
CA ILE A 276 13.05 -23.89 29.96
C ILE A 276 12.36 -23.57 31.29
N GLY A 277 12.35 -22.28 31.65
CA GLY A 277 11.90 -21.84 32.97
C GLY A 277 11.61 -20.34 33.05
N PRO A 278 11.75 -19.72 34.24
CA PRO A 278 11.42 -18.31 34.46
C PRO A 278 12.15 -17.34 33.54
N ASP A 279 13.45 -17.55 33.33
CA ASP A 279 14.26 -16.69 32.46
C ASP A 279 13.80 -16.76 31.00
N THR A 280 13.36 -17.93 30.53
CA THR A 280 12.81 -18.12 29.18
C THR A 280 11.56 -17.27 28.99
N LEU A 281 10.61 -17.38 29.92
CA LEU A 281 9.34 -16.65 29.84
C LEU A 281 9.55 -15.14 29.94
N ALA A 282 10.42 -14.69 30.86
CA ALA A 282 10.75 -13.27 30.99
C ALA A 282 11.35 -12.71 29.69
N ARG A 283 12.25 -13.45 29.03
CA ARG A 283 12.83 -13.05 27.74
C ARG A 283 11.77 -12.96 26.64
N PHE A 284 10.92 -13.97 26.49
CA PHE A 284 9.84 -13.92 25.50
C PHE A 284 8.85 -12.79 25.77
N TYR A 285 8.54 -12.51 27.04
CA TYR A 285 7.74 -11.36 27.42
C TYR A 285 8.41 -10.04 27.01
N SER A 286 9.70 -9.85 27.28
CA SER A 286 10.43 -8.65 26.84
C SER A 286 10.49 -8.54 25.31
N ILE A 287 10.69 -9.66 24.61
CA ILE A 287 10.72 -9.68 23.15
C ILE A 287 9.37 -9.29 22.55
N HIS A 288 8.28 -9.85 23.09
CA HIS A 288 6.91 -9.59 22.64
C HIS A 288 6.41 -8.19 22.99
N MET A 289 6.71 -7.68 24.19
CA MET A 289 6.18 -6.36 24.60
C MET A 289 7.03 -5.18 24.14
N LEU A 290 8.36 -5.37 24.00
CA LEU A 290 9.29 -4.27 23.77
C LEU A 290 9.99 -4.38 22.41
N LEU A 291 10.74 -5.47 22.20
CA LEU A 291 11.68 -5.56 21.08
C LEU A 291 10.97 -5.61 19.73
N ILE A 292 10.03 -6.54 19.55
CA ILE A 292 9.35 -6.75 18.28
C ILE A 292 8.38 -5.59 17.98
N PRO A 293 7.50 -5.14 18.90
CA PRO A 293 6.64 -3.99 18.63
C PRO A 293 7.43 -2.71 18.35
N GLY A 294 8.51 -2.46 19.08
CA GLY A 294 9.40 -1.31 18.83
C GLY A 294 10.00 -1.34 17.42
N ALA A 295 10.48 -2.51 16.98
CA ALA A 295 10.97 -2.70 15.62
C ALA A 295 9.85 -2.52 14.57
N ILE A 296 8.64 -3.03 14.83
CA ILE A 296 7.48 -2.86 13.96
C ILE A 296 7.11 -1.37 13.85
N PHE A 297 7.07 -0.60 14.95
CA PHE A 297 6.81 0.84 14.90
C PHE A 297 7.83 1.58 14.03
N ALA A 298 9.12 1.28 14.17
CA ALA A 298 10.17 1.87 13.35
C ALA A 298 9.98 1.53 11.86
N LEU A 299 9.70 0.26 11.54
CA LEU A 299 9.46 -0.19 10.17
C LEU A 299 8.17 0.40 9.58
N ILE A 300 7.09 0.53 10.36
CA ILE A 300 5.85 1.20 9.94
C ILE A 300 6.14 2.67 9.63
N GLY A 301 6.92 3.37 10.47
CA GLY A 301 7.34 4.75 10.21
C GLY A 301 8.07 4.89 8.87
N LEU A 302 9.06 4.04 8.61
CA LEU A 302 9.76 3.99 7.33
C LEU A 302 8.83 3.64 6.16
N HIS A 303 7.95 2.65 6.33
CA HIS A 303 6.99 2.22 5.32
C HIS A 303 6.03 3.35 4.92
N LEU A 304 5.44 4.03 5.91
CA LEU A 304 4.55 5.17 5.67
C LEU A 304 5.29 6.34 5.03
N TYR A 305 6.52 6.64 5.47
CA TYR A 305 7.37 7.64 4.83
C TYR A 305 7.56 7.36 3.33
N LEU A 306 7.90 6.12 2.96
CA LEU A 306 8.07 5.73 1.56
C LEU A 306 6.77 5.80 0.77
N VAL A 307 5.64 5.39 1.34
CA VAL A 307 4.31 5.49 0.72
C VAL A 307 3.92 6.95 0.47
N VAL A 308 4.30 7.86 1.37
CA VAL A 308 4.05 9.30 1.25
C VAL A 308 4.94 9.91 0.18
N ARG A 309 6.22 9.55 0.18
CA ARG A 309 7.22 10.04 -0.77
C ARG A 309 6.95 9.58 -2.21
N LEU A 310 6.56 8.32 -2.39
CA LEU A 310 6.45 7.68 -3.72
C LEU A 310 5.02 7.68 -4.28
N GLY A 311 4.02 7.99 -3.45
CA GLY A 311 2.61 7.91 -3.81
C GLY A 311 2.05 6.48 -3.82
N VAL A 312 0.73 6.37 -3.97
CA VAL A 312 0.02 5.08 -4.03
C VAL A 312 -0.05 4.60 -5.47
N SER A 313 0.12 3.29 -5.67
CA SER A 313 -0.07 2.70 -6.98
C SER A 313 -1.55 2.63 -7.36
N SER A 314 -1.95 3.21 -8.48
CA SER A 314 -3.17 2.92 -9.23
C SER A 314 -3.31 1.40 -9.51
N PRO A 315 -4.54 0.90 -9.63
CA PRO A 315 -4.79 -0.49 -9.98
C PRO A 315 -4.24 -0.89 -11.37
N PRO A 316 -4.03 -2.20 -11.63
CA PRO A 316 -3.53 -2.69 -12.92
C PRO A 316 -4.42 -2.37 -14.14
N TRP A 317 -5.71 -2.16 -13.92
CA TRP A 317 -6.68 -1.80 -14.97
C TRP A 317 -6.77 -0.28 -15.20
N SER A 318 -5.99 0.53 -14.47
CA SER A 318 -5.93 1.96 -14.68
C SER A 318 -5.35 2.28 -16.06
N LYS A 319 -5.92 3.28 -16.74
CA LYS A 319 -5.37 3.80 -18.00
C LYS A 319 -4.06 4.57 -17.78
N GLU A 320 -3.85 5.06 -16.56
CA GLU A 320 -2.68 5.83 -16.16
C GLU A 320 -1.82 4.97 -15.22
N ALA A 321 -0.59 4.69 -15.65
CA ALA A 321 0.34 3.93 -14.82
C ALA A 321 0.75 4.75 -13.60
N ALA A 322 0.59 4.15 -12.42
CA ALA A 322 0.84 4.85 -11.17
C ALA A 322 2.30 5.24 -10.97
N GLY A 323 2.55 6.55 -10.91
CA GLY A 323 3.90 7.13 -10.85
C GLY A 323 4.43 7.60 -12.20
N ALA A 324 3.61 7.60 -13.26
CA ALA A 324 3.90 8.30 -14.51
C ALA A 324 3.92 9.84 -14.32
N ASP A 325 3.22 10.31 -13.31
CA ASP A 325 3.07 11.70 -12.87
C ASP A 325 4.32 12.25 -12.16
N TRP A 326 5.39 11.44 -12.01
CA TRP A 326 6.74 11.92 -11.65
C TRP A 326 7.57 12.33 -12.87
N VAL A 327 7.02 12.33 -14.08
CA VAL A 327 7.49 13.31 -15.05
C VAL A 327 7.06 14.63 -14.47
N GLU A 328 8.00 15.30 -13.81
CA GLU A 328 7.90 16.70 -13.44
C GLU A 328 7.44 17.42 -14.70
N GLU A 329 6.12 17.61 -14.82
CA GLU A 329 5.55 18.54 -15.77
C GLU A 329 6.29 19.81 -15.41
N GLN A 330 7.23 20.20 -16.27
CA GLN A 330 7.98 21.43 -16.11
C GLN A 330 6.89 22.45 -15.92
N VAL A 331 6.68 22.84 -14.67
CA VAL A 331 5.74 23.89 -14.37
C VAL A 331 6.44 25.08 -15.00
N THR A 332 6.07 25.39 -16.24
CA THR A 332 6.35 26.67 -16.86
C THR A 332 5.50 27.64 -16.08
N THR A 333 5.90 27.88 -14.83
CA THR A 333 5.45 29.04 -14.10
C THR A 333 5.85 30.17 -15.03
N ASN A 334 4.90 31.00 -15.44
CA ASN A 334 5.19 32.32 -15.97
C ASN A 334 5.76 33.21 -14.84
N GLY A 335 6.65 32.67 -14.02
CA GLY A 335 7.41 33.36 -13.00
C GLY A 335 8.50 34.15 -13.70
N ARG A 336 8.57 35.45 -13.40
CA ARG A 336 9.59 36.36 -13.92
C ARG A 336 10.97 35.71 -13.87
N SER A 337 11.66 35.72 -15.01
CA SER A 337 13.07 35.34 -15.13
C SER A 337 13.89 36.05 -14.05
N GLY A 338 14.55 35.30 -13.17
CA GLY A 338 15.63 35.86 -12.37
C GLY A 338 15.93 35.36 -10.96
N LEU A 339 15.22 34.38 -10.33
CA LEU A 339 15.58 34.02 -8.94
C LEU A 339 15.68 32.55 -8.54
N THR A 340 15.22 31.58 -9.32
CA THR A 340 15.58 30.17 -9.10
C THR A 340 15.46 29.38 -10.39
N GLN A 341 16.48 29.44 -11.25
CA GLN A 341 16.75 28.34 -12.18
C GLN A 341 17.84 27.48 -11.53
N PRO A 342 17.56 26.21 -11.16
CA PRO A 342 18.64 25.28 -10.94
C PRO A 342 19.35 25.13 -12.30
N ALA A 343 20.63 25.49 -12.34
CA ALA A 343 21.44 25.36 -13.54
C ALA A 343 21.27 23.95 -14.11
N ALA A 344 20.93 23.86 -15.40
CA ALA A 344 20.87 22.60 -16.11
C ALA A 344 22.19 21.85 -15.88
N ARG A 345 22.13 20.69 -15.21
CA ARG A 345 23.26 19.77 -15.17
C ARG A 345 23.58 19.41 -16.62
N SER A 346 24.70 19.95 -17.09
CA SER A 346 25.23 19.81 -18.44
C SER A 346 25.08 18.38 -18.95
N SER A 347 24.46 18.26 -20.12
CA SER A 347 24.49 17.08 -20.96
C SER A 347 25.94 16.64 -21.17
N TRP A 348 26.31 15.53 -20.54
CA TRP A 348 27.53 14.83 -20.91
C TRP A 348 27.37 14.34 -22.36
N ARG A 349 28.15 14.99 -23.23
CA ARG A 349 28.41 14.63 -24.63
C ARG A 349 28.38 13.11 -24.84
N ARG A 350 27.59 12.67 -25.82
CA ARG A 350 27.86 11.46 -26.59
C ARG A 350 28.11 11.90 -28.04
N ASN A 351 29.31 12.43 -28.28
CA ASN A 351 29.86 12.51 -29.64
C ASN A 351 30.45 11.15 -29.97
N GLY A 352 30.06 10.57 -31.11
CA GLY A 352 30.73 9.41 -31.67
C GLY A 352 29.98 8.86 -32.88
N GLY A 353 30.35 9.33 -34.06
CA GLY A 353 29.99 8.74 -35.35
C GLY A 353 29.23 9.71 -36.24
N ASP A 354 29.97 10.39 -37.13
CA ASP A 354 29.65 10.52 -38.57
C ASP A 354 30.72 11.43 -39.21
N ALA A 355 31.78 10.78 -39.66
CA ALA A 355 32.75 11.30 -40.62
C ALA A 355 33.28 10.10 -41.40
N GLU A 356 32.64 9.79 -42.52
CA GLU A 356 33.23 9.50 -43.84
C GLU A 356 32.13 9.28 -44.89
#